data_AF-A0AAX2S1Q0-F1
#
_entry.id   AF-A0AAX2S1Q0-F1
#
_cell.length_a   1.000
_cell.length_b   1.000
_cell.length_c   1.000
_cell.angle_alpha   90.00
_cell.angle_beta   90.00
_cell.angle_gamma   90.00
#
_symmetry.space_group_name_H-M   'P 1'
#
loop_
_entity.id
_entity.type
_entity.pdbx_description
1 polymer ?
#
loop_
_entity_poly.entity_id
_entity_poly.type
_entity_poly.pdbx_seq_one_letter_code
_entity_poly.pdbx_strand_id
1 'polypeptide(L)' 'MPCERSAFQGKTYGDAIKHLIKVMAERDLCASQIDKIREWQIENAQH' A
#
# COMPACT_ATOMS: atom_id res chain seq x y z
N MET A 1 -1.92 -1.24 -10.61
CA MET A 1 -0.56 -0.75 -10.29
C MET A 1 0.08 -1.71 -9.31
N PRO A 2 1.38 -2.03 -9.45
CA PRO A 2 2.11 -2.83 -8.47
C PRO A 2 2.14 -2.15 -7.09
N CYS A 3 2.23 -2.96 -6.04
CA CYS A 3 2.47 -2.51 -4.67
C CYS A 3 3.93 -2.05 -4.55
N GLU A 4 4.15 -0.74 -4.67
CA GLU A 4 5.48 -0.13 -4.60
C GLU A 4 5.99 -0.08 -3.16
N ARG A 5 7.32 -0.16 -2.99
CA ARG A 5 8.00 -0.02 -1.71
C ARG A 5 9.18 0.92 -1.87
N SER A 6 8.88 2.21 -1.84
CA SER A 6 9.90 3.21 -2.10
C SER A 6 10.94 3.26 -0.99
N ALA A 7 12.23 3.25 -1.36
CA ALA A 7 13.31 3.47 -0.41
C ALA A 7 13.38 4.93 0.05
N PHE A 8 13.73 5.16 1.31
CA PHE A 8 14.01 6.50 1.83
C PHE A 8 15.37 7.00 1.34
N GLN A 9 15.41 8.19 0.74
CA GLN A 9 16.64 8.83 0.25
C GLN A 9 16.83 10.25 0.81
N GLY A 10 15.97 10.66 1.75
CA GLY A 10 16.00 11.99 2.35
C GLY A 10 17.13 12.18 3.34
N LYS A 11 17.46 13.44 3.64
CA LYS A 11 18.51 13.80 4.62
C LYS A 11 18.00 14.66 5.75
N THR A 12 16.80 15.21 5.61
CA THR A 12 16.19 16.11 6.58
C THR A 12 14.96 15.49 7.21
N TYR A 13 14.56 16.04 8.36
CA TYR A 13 13.27 15.69 8.97
C TYR A 13 12.10 15.97 8.01
N GLY A 14 12.15 17.06 7.24
CA GLY A 14 11.14 17.37 6.23
C GLY A 14 11.04 16.30 5.14
N ASP A 15 12.16 15.72 4.72
CA ASP A 15 12.16 14.62 3.76
C ASP A 15 11.53 13.36 4.36
N ALA A 16 11.78 13.09 5.65
CA ALA A 16 11.18 11.96 6.35
C ALA A 16 9.65 12.08 6.40
N ILE A 17 9.11 13.28 6.69
CA ILE A 17 7.66 13.52 6.67
C ILE A 17 7.07 13.30 5.27
N LYS A 18 7.71 13.83 4.22
CA LYS A 18 7.26 13.62 2.84
C LYS A 18 7.30 12.14 2.45
N HIS A 19 8.34 11.43 2.84
CA HIS A 19 8.48 10.01 2.58
C HIS A 19 7.43 9.19 3.34
N LEU A 20 7.13 9.56 4.59
CA LEU A 20 6.07 8.92 5.38
C LEU A 20 4.72 9.00 4.67
N ILE A 21 4.33 10.19 4.18
CA ILE A 21 3.09 10.36 3.41
C ILE A 21 3.07 9.45 2.18
N LYS A 22 4.19 9.37 1.46
CA LYS A 22 4.33 8.50 0.29
C LYS A 22 4.11 7.03 0.63
N VAL A 23 4.83 6.49 1.62
CA VAL A 23 4.74 5.06 1.96
C VAL A 23 3.42 4.70 2.63
N MET A 24 2.72 5.67 3.26
CA MET A 24 1.34 5.47 3.71
C MET A 24 0.38 5.25 2.54
N ALA A 25 0.47 6.07 1.48
CA ALA A 25 -0.33 5.88 0.28
C ALA A 25 0.00 4.56 -0.44
N GLU A 26 1.28 4.19 -0.50
CA GLU A 26 1.71 2.88 -1.03
C GLU A 26 1.08 1.74 -0.22
N ARG A 27 1.18 1.78 1.11
CA ARG A 27 0.56 0.79 2.02
C ARG A 27 -0.94 0.64 1.77
N ASP A 28 -1.66 1.75 1.65
CA ASP A 28 -3.12 1.73 1.49
C ASP A 28 -3.53 1.10 0.14
N LEU A 29 -2.77 1.39 -0.93
CA LEU A 29 -2.94 0.72 -2.22
C LEU A 29 -2.72 -0.80 -2.08
N CYS A 30 -1.64 -1.22 -1.44
CA CYS A 30 -1.33 -2.64 -1.24
C CYS A 30 -2.41 -3.35 -0.42
N ALA A 31 -2.89 -2.71 0.65
CA ALA A 31 -3.96 -3.24 1.48
C ALA A 31 -5.24 -3.46 0.65
N SER A 32 -5.63 -2.49 -0.18
CA SER A 32 -6.82 -2.61 -1.04
C SER A 32 -6.77 -3.78 -2.02
N GLN A 33 -5.57 -4.21 -2.44
CA GLN A 33 -5.40 -5.37 -3.32
C GLN A 33 -5.66 -6.67 -2.59
N ILE A 34 -5.20 -6.78 -1.34
CA ILE A 34 -5.47 -7.93 -0.49
C ILE A 34 -6.96 -8.01 -0.15
N ASP A 35 -7.59 -6.88 0.16
CA ASP A 35 -9.02 -6.85 0.47
C ASP A 35 -9.86 -7.33 -0.72
N LYS A 36 -9.55 -6.88 -1.94
CA LYS A 36 -10.20 -7.39 -3.16
C LYS A 36 -10.03 -8.89 -3.37
N ILE A 37 -8.86 -9.44 -3.04
CA ILE A 37 -8.64 -10.90 -3.11
C ILE A 37 -9.52 -11.62 -2.11
N ARG A 38 -9.62 -11.10 -0.88
CA ARG A 38 -10.47 -11.68 0.17
C ARG A 38 -11.94 -11.62 -0.20
N GLU A 39 -12.41 -10.48 -0.73
CA GLU A 39 -13.76 -10.30 -1.23
C GLU A 39 -14.08 -11.33 -2.32
N TRP A 40 -13.19 -11.44 -3.33
CA TRP A 40 -13.32 -12.43 -4.38
C TRP A 40 -13.39 -13.87 -3.83
N GLN A 41 -12.54 -14.22 -2.85
CA GLN A 41 -12.58 -15.55 -2.22
C GLN A 41 -13.92 -15.83 -1.52
N ILE A 42 -14.49 -14.84 -0.84
CA ILE A 42 -15.80 -14.97 -0.17
C ILE A 42 -16.91 -15.17 -1.22
N GLU A 43 -16.91 -14.37 -2.28
CA GLU A 43 -17.89 -14.49 -3.37
C GLU A 43 -17.81 -15.86 -4.07
N ASN A 44 -16.61 -16.39 -4.29
CA ASN A 44 -16.41 -17.65 -5.01
C ASN A 44 -16.49 -18.88 -4.10
N ALA A 45 -16.42 -18.74 -2.77
CA ALA A 45 -16.65 -19.84 -1.84
C ALA A 45 -18.14 -20.18 -1.65
N GLN A 46 -19.05 -19.33 -2.14
CA GLN A 46 -20.49 -19.55 -2.11
C GLN A 46 -21.04 -20.28 -3.36
N HIS A 47 -20.17 -20.61 -4.32
CA HIS A 47 -20.45 -21.41 -5.51
C HIS A 47 -19.78 -22.79 -5.42
#